data_AF-A0A942SM44-F1
#
_entry.id   AF-A0A942SM44-F1
#
_cell.length_a   1.000
_cell.length_b   1.000
_cell.length_c   1.000
_cell.angle_alpha   90.00
_cell.angle_beta   90.00
_cell.angle_gamma   90.00
#
_symmetry.space_group_name_H-M   'P 1'
#
loop_
_entity.id
_entity.type
_entity.pdbx_description
1 polymer ?
#
loop_
_entity_poly.entity_id
_entity_poly.type
_entity_poly.pdbx_seq_one_letter_code
_entity_poly.pdbx_strand_id
1 'polypeptide(L)' 'MMHLLLTGMTEKEIAQQLGLAASTTHQYVTGLYRKINVKSRAALTSLWLNRAA' A
#
# COMPACT_ATOMS: atom_id res chain seq x y z
N MET A 1 -1.89 2.79 -7.14
CA MET A 1 -2.00 2.54 -5.69
C MET A 1 -0.65 2.25 -5.02
N MET A 2 0.15 1.28 -5.48
CA MET A 2 1.42 0.95 -4.82
C MET A 2 2.38 2.15 -4.65
N HIS A 3 2.55 2.99 -5.68
CA HIS A 3 3.34 4.23 -5.58
C HIS A 3 2.83 5.20 -4.50
N LEU A 4 1.52 5.26 -4.25
CA LEU A 4 0.95 6.16 -3.24
C LEU A 4 1.19 5.62 -1.81
N LEU A 5 1.21 4.29 -1.65
CA LEU A 5 1.62 3.65 -0.39
C LEU A 5 3.10 3.91 -0.06
N LEU A 6 3.92 4.06 -1.11
CA LEU A 6 5.35 4.32 -1.02
C LEU A 6 5.69 5.79 -0.76
N THR A 7 4.82 6.72 -1.13
CA THR A 7 5.00 8.17 -0.88
C THR A 7 4.66 8.60 0.55
N GLY A 8 4.38 7.69 1.48
CA GLY A 8 4.06 8.08 2.85
C GLY A 8 2.57 8.23 3.16
N MET A 9 1.69 8.20 2.14
CA MET A 9 0.26 8.44 2.32
C MET A 9 -0.46 7.29 3.05
N THR A 10 -1.44 7.66 3.86
CA THR A 10 -2.36 6.74 4.55
C THR A 10 -3.41 6.19 3.59
N GLU A 11 -4.02 5.05 3.92
CA GLU A 11 -5.09 4.45 3.10
C GLU A 11 -6.26 5.42 2.85
N LYS A 12 -6.54 6.32 3.80
CA LYS A 12 -7.55 7.38 3.66
C LYS A 12 -7.17 8.42 2.62
N GLU A 13 -5.94 8.91 2.63
CA GLU A 13 -5.46 9.89 1.64
C GLU A 13 -5.43 9.29 0.24
N ILE A 14 -4.99 8.03 0.13
CA ILE A 14 -5.00 7.28 -1.14
C ILE A 14 -6.42 7.11 -1.66
N ALA A 15 -7.36 6.78 -0.77
CA ALA A 15 -8.77 6.65 -1.10
C ALA A 15 -9.35 7.98 -1.58
N GLN A 16 -9.08 9.08 -0.88
CA GLN A 16 -9.52 10.41 -1.31
C GLN A 16 -8.92 10.83 -2.65
N GLN A 17 -7.62 10.59 -2.86
CA GLN A 17 -6.92 10.98 -4.07
C GLN A 17 -7.34 10.16 -5.30
N LEU A 18 -7.72 8.89 -5.09
CA LEU A 18 -8.24 8.02 -6.15
C LEU A 18 -9.77 8.09 -6.31
N GLY A 19 -10.47 8.84 -5.46
CA GLY A 19 -11.94 8.85 -5.43
C GLY A 19 -12.56 7.50 -5.04
N LEU A 20 -11.82 6.67 -4.31
CA LEU A 20 -12.26 5.34 -3.87
C LEU A 20 -12.73 5.36 -2.42
N ALA A 21 -13.54 4.38 -2.03
CA ALA A 21 -13.85 4.15 -0.63
C ALA A 21 -12.61 3.61 0.11
N ALA A 22 -12.40 4.06 1.36
CA ALA A 22 -11.30 3.58 2.19
C ALA A 22 -11.33 2.05 2.39
N SER A 23 -12.52 1.45 2.43
CA SER A 23 -12.73 0.01 2.49
C SER A 23 -12.25 -0.71 1.22
N THR A 24 -12.49 -0.15 0.04
CA THR A 24 -11.99 -0.68 -1.23
C THR A 24 -10.47 -0.61 -1.27
N THR A 25 -9.89 0.54 -0.92
CA THR A 25 -8.45 0.70 -0.78
C THR A 25 -7.86 -0.33 0.19
N HIS A 26 -8.46 -0.49 1.38
CA HIS A 26 -8.00 -1.47 2.36
C HIS A 26 -8.01 -2.91 1.82
N GLN A 27 -9.05 -3.32 1.07
CA GLN A 27 -9.09 -4.64 0.45
C GLN A 27 -7.95 -4.83 -0.57
N TYR A 28 -7.67 -3.82 -1.40
CA TYR A 28 -6.55 -3.85 -2.34
C TYR A 28 -5.20 -3.91 -1.61
N VAL A 29 -4.99 -3.11 -0.55
CA VAL A 29 -3.77 -3.17 0.28
C VAL A 29 -3.61 -4.57 0.87
N THR A 30 -4.67 -5.10 1.48
CA THR A 30 -4.61 -6.37 2.21
C THR A 30 -4.43 -7.56 1.27
N GLY A 31 -5.08 -7.55 0.10
CA GLY A 31 -4.87 -8.54 -0.95
C GLY A 31 -3.46 -8.49 -1.52
N LEU A 32 -2.92 -7.28 -1.71
CA LEU A 32 -1.52 -7.11 -2.09
C LEU A 32 -0.59 -7.66 -1.01
N TYR A 33 -0.74 -7.26 0.24
CA TYR A 33 0.03 -7.76 1.38
C TYR A 33 0.04 -9.29 1.46
N ARG A 34 -1.11 -9.94 1.27
CA ARG A 34 -1.17 -11.40 1.17
C ARG A 34 -0.36 -11.96 0.00
N LYS A 35 -0.45 -11.35 -1.18
CA LYS A 35 0.24 -11.81 -2.39
C LYS A 35 1.77 -11.74 -2.30
N ILE A 36 2.29 -10.74 -1.61
CA ILE A 36 3.73 -10.55 -1.36
C ILE A 36 4.18 -11.06 0.01
N ASN A 37 3.30 -11.75 0.75
CA ASN A 37 3.53 -12.32 2.08
C ASN A 37 4.05 -11.30 3.12
N VAL A 38 3.54 -10.07 3.04
CA VAL A 38 3.97 -8.94 3.86
C VAL A 38 2.91 -8.64 4.91
N LYS A 39 3.31 -8.51 6.18
CA LYS A 39 2.38 -8.30 7.29
C LYS A 39 2.21 -6.83 7.69
N SER A 40 3.05 -5.93 7.16
CA SER A 40 3.06 -4.53 7.55
C SER A 40 3.53 -3.61 6.45
N ARG A 41 3.13 -2.35 6.56
CA ARG A 41 3.60 -1.27 5.69
C ARG A 41 5.12 -1.14 5.70
N ALA A 42 5.76 -1.25 6.87
CA ALA A 42 7.21 -1.19 6.98
C ALA A 42 7.92 -2.32 6.20
N ALA A 43 7.37 -3.53 6.25
CA ALA A 43 7.91 -4.66 5.49
C ALA A 43 7.68 -4.47 3.97
N LEU A 44 6.59 -3.81 3.55
CA LEU A 44 6.38 -3.43 2.15
C LEU A 44 7.44 -2.41 1.73
N THR A 45 7.67 -1.36 2.53
CA THR A 45 8.65 -0.31 2.24
C THR A 45 10.06 -0.89 2.20
N SER A 46 10.40 -1.82 3.10
CA SER A 46 11.69 -2.53 3.09
C SER A 46 11.87 -3.40 1.85
N LEU A 47 10.84 -4.13 1.42
CA LEU A 47 10.87 -4.91 0.17
C LEU A 47 11.04 -4.02 -1.06
N TRP A 48 10.42 -2.84 -1.06
CA TRP A 48 10.50 -1.91 -2.17
C TRP A 48 11.86 -1.21 -2.24
N LEU A 49 12.39 -0.77 -1.10
CA LEU A 49 13.78 -0.27 -0.96
C LEU A 49 14.79 -1.32 -1.43
N ASN A 50 14.59 -2.59 -1.06
CA ASN A 50 15.48 -3.68 -1.48
C ASN A 50 15.38 -4.02 -2.98
N ARG A 51 14.27 -3.69 -3.65
CA ARG A 51 14.10 -3.91 -5.11
C ARG A 51 14.54 -2.70 -5.94
N ALA A 52 14.63 -1.52 -5.33
CA ALA A 52 15.12 -0.30 -5.97
C ALA A 52 16.65 -0.15 -5.89
N ALA A 53 17.35 -1.10 -5.24
CA ALA A 53 18.80 -1.17 -5.11
C ALA A 53 19.46 -1.99 -6.22
#